data_AF-A0A3C0W2N4-F1
#
_entry.id   AF-A0A3C0W2N4-F1
#
_cell.length_a   1.000
_cell.length_b   1.000
_cell.length_c   1.000
_cell.angle_alpha   90.00
_cell.angle_beta   90.00
_cell.angle_gamma   90.00
#
_symmetry.space_group_name_H-M   'P 1'
#
loop_
_entity.id
_entity.type
_entity.pdbx_description
1 polymer ?
#
loop_
_entity_poly.entity_id
_entity_poly.type
_entity_poly.pdbx_seq_one_letter_code
_entity_poly.pdbx_strand_id
1 'polypeptide(L)'
;MNPFSPLPSIADRAVTDSTVAVLREPAFELLSRIQDINPSDQVRALFLAATVIADTIGMDPHDAINRARRMMSDADGPHTVHIAALKDYADGELRRID
;
A
#
# COMPACT_ATOMS: atom_id res chain seq x y z
N MET A 1 -25.07 -17.63 -9.48
CA MET A 1 -25.13 -16.21 -9.09
C MET A 1 -26.03 -16.13 -7.86
N ASN A 2 -25.48 -15.80 -6.68
CA ASN A 2 -26.23 -15.83 -5.42
C ASN A 2 -26.90 -14.46 -5.18
N PRO A 3 -28.23 -14.36 -5.08
CA PRO A 3 -28.97 -13.09 -5.03
C PRO A 3 -28.96 -12.38 -3.66
N PHE A 4 -28.22 -12.88 -2.66
CA PHE A 4 -28.22 -12.32 -1.30
C PHE A 4 -26.81 -12.10 -0.73
N SER A 5 -26.15 -11.01 -1.12
CA SER A 5 -25.10 -10.44 -0.27
C SER A 5 -25.35 -8.94 -0.11
N PRO A 6 -26.03 -8.49 0.96
CA PRO A 6 -26.32 -7.08 1.20
C PRO A 6 -25.16 -6.33 1.90
N LEU A 7 -23.98 -6.95 1.98
CA LEU A 7 -22.80 -6.35 2.58
C LEU A 7 -21.78 -6.02 1.48
N PRO A 8 -21.24 -4.79 1.42
CA PRO A 8 -20.22 -4.44 0.44
C PRO A 8 -19.01 -5.37 0.60
N SER A 9 -18.48 -5.87 -0.52
CA SER A 9 -17.30 -6.72 -0.52
C SER A 9 -16.09 -5.97 0.04
N ILE A 10 -15.03 -6.68 0.43
CA ILE A 10 -13.77 -6.01 0.83
C ILE A 10 -13.24 -5.13 -0.30
N ALA A 11 -13.39 -5.55 -1.55
CA ALA A 11 -13.04 -4.73 -2.71
C ALA A 11 -13.89 -3.45 -2.79
N ASP A 12 -15.21 -3.55 -2.58
CA ASP A 12 -16.09 -2.38 -2.57
C ASP A 12 -15.67 -1.39 -1.48
N ARG A 13 -15.37 -1.89 -0.28
CA ARG A 13 -14.95 -1.06 0.86
C ARG A 13 -13.59 -0.40 0.62
N ALA A 14 -12.61 -1.15 0.12
CA ALA A 14 -11.28 -0.65 -0.23
C ALA A 14 -11.33 0.42 -1.33
N VAL A 15 -12.37 0.42 -2.16
CA VAL A 15 -12.60 1.43 -3.20
C VAL A 15 -13.28 2.68 -2.64
N THR A 16 -14.20 2.55 -1.69
CA THR A 16 -15.03 3.67 -1.20
C THR A 16 -14.44 4.42 -0.01
N ASP A 17 -13.63 3.77 0.83
CA ASP A 17 -13.04 4.41 2.00
C ASP A 17 -11.93 5.41 1.60
N SER A 18 -12.03 6.65 2.09
CA SER A 18 -11.14 7.75 1.72
C SER A 18 -10.19 8.22 2.84
N THR A 19 -10.23 7.57 4.00
CA THR A 19 -9.41 8.01 5.15
C THR A 19 -7.98 7.50 5.01
N VAL A 20 -7.09 8.35 4.48
CA VAL A 20 -5.67 8.01 4.30
C VAL A 20 -4.90 7.92 5.63
N ALA A 21 -5.32 8.67 6.66
CA ALA A 21 -4.61 8.75 7.93
C ALA A 21 -4.44 7.38 8.62
N VAL A 22 -5.45 6.52 8.55
CA VAL A 22 -5.42 5.18 9.17
C VAL A 22 -4.51 4.19 8.43
N LEU A 23 -4.05 4.53 7.22
CA LEU A 23 -3.23 3.66 6.39
C LEU A 23 -1.72 3.91 6.58
N ARG A 24 -1.33 5.03 7.18
CA ARG A 24 0.07 5.49 7.23
C ARG A 24 0.97 4.56 8.05
N GLU A 25 0.55 4.21 9.27
CA GLU A 25 1.28 3.30 10.15
C GLU A 25 1.28 1.87 9.58
N PRO A 26 0.14 1.27 9.16
CA PRO A 26 0.15 -0.05 8.52
C PRO A 26 1.06 -0.13 7.28
N ALA A 27 1.09 0.91 6.44
CA ALA A 27 1.98 0.94 5.28
C ALA A 27 3.47 0.91 5.69
N PHE A 28 3.83 1.62 6.77
CA PHE A 28 5.18 1.59 7.34
C PHE A 28 5.52 0.21 7.91
N GLU A 29 4.61 -0.42 8.65
CA GLU A 29 4.82 -1.75 9.24
C GLU A 29 5.03 -2.83 8.18
N LEU A 30 4.28 -2.78 7.07
CA LEU A 30 4.43 -3.75 5.97
C LEU A 30 5.84 -3.76 5.40
N LEU A 31 6.44 -2.59 5.15
CA LEU A 31 7.82 -2.51 4.68
C LEU A 31 8.80 -2.90 5.79
N SER A 32 8.59 -2.42 7.02
CA SER A 32 9.44 -2.72 8.17
C SER A 32 9.61 -4.22 8.39
N ARG A 33 8.56 -5.00 8.11
CA ARG A 33 8.55 -6.45 8.33
C ARG A 33 9.50 -7.25 7.43
N ILE A 34 9.88 -6.67 6.29
CA ILE A 34 10.72 -7.29 5.27
C ILE A 34 12.09 -6.60 5.15
N GLN A 35 12.47 -5.71 6.06
CA GLN A 35 13.73 -4.96 5.95
C GLN A 35 15.00 -5.81 6.10
N ASP A 36 14.89 -7.06 6.54
CA ASP A 36 16.00 -7.99 6.76
C ASP A 36 16.45 -8.74 5.49
N ILE A 37 15.74 -8.58 4.36
CA ILE A 37 16.10 -9.21 3.07
C ILE A 37 16.75 -8.22 2.10
N ASN A 38 17.26 -8.72 0.97
CA ASN A 38 17.87 -7.90 -0.08
C ASN A 38 16.95 -6.73 -0.50
N PRO A 39 17.43 -5.47 -0.58
CA PRO A 39 16.61 -4.30 -0.92
C PRO A 39 15.78 -4.46 -2.20
N SER A 40 16.34 -5.07 -3.25
CA SER A 40 15.62 -5.30 -4.50
C SER A 40 14.47 -6.30 -4.34
N ASP A 41 14.64 -7.30 -3.49
CA ASP A 41 13.60 -8.28 -3.19
C ASP A 41 12.50 -7.71 -2.28
N GLN A 42 12.81 -6.72 -1.44
CA GLN A 42 11.79 -6.02 -0.65
C GLN A 42 10.75 -5.33 -1.55
N VAL A 43 11.23 -4.58 -2.54
CA VAL A 43 10.37 -3.89 -3.51
C VAL A 43 9.53 -4.91 -4.30
N ARG A 44 10.17 -5.99 -4.79
CA ARG A 44 9.49 -7.05 -5.53
C ARG A 44 8.44 -7.77 -4.69
N ALA A 45 8.75 -8.09 -3.44
CA ALA A 45 7.84 -8.75 -2.51
C ALA A 45 6.61 -7.89 -2.22
N LEU A 46 6.79 -6.58 -2.00
CA LEU A 46 5.69 -5.66 -1.74
C LEU A 46 4.70 -5.59 -2.91
N PHE A 47 5.20 -5.43 -4.14
CA PHE A 47 4.34 -5.38 -5.33
C PHE A 47 3.71 -6.74 -5.65
N LEU A 48 4.43 -7.84 -5.44
CA LEU A 48 3.87 -9.19 -5.60
C LEU A 48 2.71 -9.42 -4.63
N ALA A 49 2.89 -9.10 -3.34
CA ALA A 49 1.84 -9.24 -2.34
C ALA A 49 0.61 -8.38 -2.68
N ALA A 50 0.83 -7.10 -3.04
CA ALA A 50 -0.25 -6.22 -3.45
C ALA A 50 -1.03 -6.76 -4.66
N THR A 51 -0.32 -7.30 -5.66
CA THR A 51 -0.92 -7.86 -6.88
C THR A 51 -1.76 -9.10 -6.58
N VAL A 52 -1.22 -10.04 -5.80
CA VAL A 52 -1.92 -11.27 -5.40
C VAL A 52 -3.19 -10.95 -4.62
N ILE A 53 -3.11 -10.03 -3.64
CA ILE A 53 -4.26 -9.63 -2.82
C ILE A 53 -5.32 -8.97 -3.70
N ALA A 54 -4.94 -7.98 -4.52
CA ALA A 54 -5.86 -7.25 -5.38
C ALA A 54 -6.60 -8.20 -6.34
N ASP A 55 -5.88 -9.07 -7.04
CA ASP A 55 -6.46 -10.05 -7.96
C ASP A 55 -7.43 -11.00 -7.24
N THR A 56 -7.05 -11.49 -6.07
CA THR A 56 -7.86 -12.43 -5.27
C THR A 56 -9.17 -11.82 -4.80
N ILE A 57 -9.20 -10.52 -4.46
CA ILE A 57 -10.41 -9.84 -4.01
C ILE A 57 -11.22 -9.22 -5.16
N GLY A 58 -10.81 -9.41 -6.41
CA GLY A 58 -11.50 -8.89 -7.59
C GLY A 58 -11.23 -7.41 -7.87
N MET A 59 -10.07 -6.89 -7.45
CA MET A 59 -9.60 -5.55 -7.80
C MET A 59 -8.52 -5.62 -8.88
N ASP A 60 -8.56 -4.71 -9.85
CA ASP A 60 -7.44 -4.54 -10.78
C ASP A 60 -6.24 -3.89 -10.03
N PRO A 61 -5.08 -4.56 -9.95
CA PRO A 61 -3.88 -4.02 -9.31
C PRO A 61 -3.42 -2.67 -9.92
N HIS A 62 -3.58 -2.47 -11.23
CA HIS A 62 -3.22 -1.22 -11.89
C HIS A 62 -4.08 -0.06 -11.40
N ASP A 63 -5.40 -0.27 -11.33
CA ASP A 63 -6.34 0.71 -10.78
C ASP A 63 -6.09 0.98 -9.30
N ALA A 64 -5.73 -0.04 -8.52
CA ALA A 64 -5.39 0.09 -7.12
C ALA A 64 -4.16 1.00 -6.91
N ILE A 65 -3.10 0.81 -7.71
CA ILE A 65 -1.92 1.68 -7.70
C ILE A 65 -2.27 3.11 -8.12
N ASN A 66 -3.10 3.29 -9.15
CA ASN A 66 -3.55 4.62 -9.56
C ASN A 66 -4.36 5.33 -8.47
N ARG A 67 -5.19 4.59 -7.71
CA ARG A 67 -5.87 5.12 -6.52
C ARG A 67 -4.89 5.50 -5.41
N ALA A 68 -3.96 4.62 -5.07
CA ALA A 68 -2.91 4.89 -4.07
C ALA A 68 -2.13 6.16 -4.40
N ARG A 69 -1.76 6.35 -5.68
CA ARG A 69 -1.09 7.57 -6.15
C ARG A 69 -1.92 8.84 -5.94
N ARG A 70 -3.24 8.79 -6.13
CA ARG A 70 -4.13 9.94 -5.87
C ARG A 70 -4.22 10.29 -4.39
N MET A 71 -4.08 9.29 -3.52
CA MET A 71 -4.06 9.48 -2.06
C MET A 71 -2.74 10.06 -1.54
N MET A 72 -1.68 10.11 -2.35
CA MET A 72 -0.35 10.55 -1.89
C MET A 72 -0.32 12.00 -1.39
N SER A 73 -1.10 12.90 -1.99
CA SER A 73 -1.18 14.28 -1.50
C SER A 73 -1.69 14.37 -0.06
N ASP A 74 -2.63 13.49 0.29
CA ASP A 74 -3.23 13.43 1.62
C ASP A 74 -2.34 12.62 2.57
N ALA A 75 -1.61 11.63 2.05
CA ALA A 75 -0.60 10.87 2.79
C ALA A 75 0.56 11.77 3.24
N ASP A 76 0.93 12.76 2.41
CA ASP A 76 2.04 13.72 2.62
C ASP A 76 1.67 14.98 3.41
N GLY A 77 0.48 15.02 4.02
CA GLY A 77 0.05 16.17 4.82
C GLY A 77 0.93 16.44 6.07
N PRO A 78 0.67 17.53 6.83
CA PRO A 78 1.39 17.85 8.05
C PRO A 78 1.29 16.72 9.10
N HIS A 79 2.35 16.52 9.90
CA HIS A 79 2.44 15.52 10.99
C HIS A 79 2.42 14.04 10.55
N THR A 80 3.03 13.71 9.41
CA THR A 80 2.99 12.35 8.80
C THR A 80 4.29 11.57 8.99
N VAL A 81 4.67 11.33 10.25
CA VAL A 81 5.96 10.70 10.63
C VAL A 81 6.24 9.37 9.92
N HIS A 82 5.23 8.52 9.71
CA HIS A 82 5.41 7.22 9.06
C HIS A 82 5.67 7.33 7.55
N ILE A 83 5.02 8.29 6.87
CA ILE A 83 5.25 8.51 5.43
C ILE A 83 6.61 9.18 5.21
N ALA A 84 7.01 10.11 6.08
CA ALA A 84 8.35 10.67 6.08
C ALA A 84 9.42 9.57 6.28
N ALA A 85 9.24 8.68 7.28
CA ALA A 85 10.15 7.57 7.52
C ALA A 85 10.24 6.60 6.32
N LEU A 86 9.12 6.29 5.66
CA LEU A 86 9.11 5.48 4.43
C LEU A 86 9.93 6.12 3.31
N LYS A 87 9.81 7.44 3.13
CA LYS A 87 10.57 8.19 2.12
C LYS A 87 12.06 8.25 2.43
N ASP A 88 12.40 8.54 3.68
CA ASP A 88 13.78 8.60 4.14
C ASP A 88 14.46 7.23 3.98
N TYR A 89 13.77 6.16 4.33
CA TYR A 89 14.23 4.79 4.09
C TYR A 89 14.43 4.51 2.59
N ALA A 90 13.45 4.87 1.76
CA ALA A 90 13.55 4.65 0.32
C ALA A 90 14.73 5.42 -0.31
N ASP A 91 14.97 6.67 0.09
CA ASP A 91 16.08 7.49 -0.43
C ASP A 91 17.44 7.07 0.15
N GLY A 92 17.47 6.60 1.40
CA GLY A 92 18.70 6.20 2.09
C GLY A 92 19.16 4.78 1.80
N GLU A 93 18.25 3.81 1.74
CA GLU A 93 18.58 2.38 1.71
C GLU A 93 18.17 1.70 0.40
N LEU A 94 17.02 2.06 -0.18
CA LEU A 94 16.56 1.43 -1.44
C LEU A 94 17.17 2.08 -2.69
N ARG A 95 17.47 3.38 -2.63
CA ARG A 95 18.07 4.12 -3.75
C ARG A 95 19.58 4.01 -3.81
N ARG A 96 20.24 3.76 -2.67
CA ARG A 96 21.70 3.61 -2.62
C ARG A 96 22.07 2.24 -3.17
N ILE A 97 22.54 2.26 -4.41
CA ILE A 97 23.25 1.14 -5.03
C ILE A 97 24.68 1.23 -4.49
N ASP A 98 25.02 0.36 -3.55
CA ASP A 98 26.40 -0.09 -3.38
C ASP A 98 26.59 -1.38 -4.20
#